data_AF-A0A929MRG5-F1
#
_entry.id   AF-A0A929MRG5-F1
#
_cell.length_a   1.000
_cell.length_b   1.000
_cell.length_c   1.000
_cell.angle_alpha   90.00
_cell.angle_beta   90.00
_cell.angle_gamma   90.00
#
_symmetry.space_group_name_H-M   'P 1'
#
loop_
_entity.id
_entity.type
_entity.pdbx_description
1 polymer ?
#
loop_
_entity_poly.entity_id
_entity_poly.type
_entity_poly.pdbx_seq_one_letter_code
_entity_poly.pdbx_strand_id
1 'polypeptide(L)'
;MTDFKQYIKNISHVDFMLQPLNEVDIAVMVEMVYLKLDDYVSHVISETKAISVMDFYQQFAQDKKEIQEENPFLISKGRLEAAKAAAQAPRYRNIQIFGFQSDLDLKLEKQFAAATFYIPEVNTYLVVFRGTDETIVGWKEDFNMSHQTQVPAQEAAREYLAKVMT
;
A
#
# COMPACT_ATOMS: atom_id res chain seq x y z
N MET A 1 -3.17 15.72 15.18
CA MET A 1 -2.91 14.85 14.00
C MET A 1 -3.96 15.16 12.97
N THR A 2 -3.55 15.67 11.81
CA THR A 2 -4.47 15.91 10.69
C THR A 2 -4.88 14.56 10.12
N ASP A 3 -6.17 14.26 10.13
CA ASP A 3 -6.76 13.06 9.52
C ASP A 3 -6.43 13.03 8.01
N PHE A 4 -5.90 11.91 7.48
CA PHE A 4 -5.55 11.76 6.06
C PHE A 4 -6.73 12.10 5.14
N LYS A 5 -7.95 11.75 5.55
CA LYS A 5 -9.17 12.13 4.83
C LYS A 5 -9.30 13.65 4.70
N GLN A 6 -9.02 14.39 5.76
CA GLN A 6 -9.08 15.86 5.73
C GLN A 6 -7.99 16.44 4.85
N TYR A 7 -6.77 15.90 4.92
CA TYR A 7 -5.67 16.29 4.04
C TYR A 7 -6.05 16.09 2.57
N ILE A 8 -6.47 14.88 2.18
CA ILE A 8 -6.87 14.53 0.80
C ILE A 8 -7.96 15.49 0.30
N LYS A 9 -8.98 15.79 1.13
CA LYS A 9 -10.04 16.74 0.75
C LYS A 9 -9.49 18.12 0.45
N ASN A 10 -8.59 18.63 1.29
CA ASN A 10 -8.02 19.96 1.15
C ASN A 10 -7.22 20.14 -0.15
N ILE A 11 -6.60 19.07 -0.67
CA ILE A 11 -5.73 19.14 -1.88
C ILE A 11 -6.34 18.46 -3.11
N SER A 12 -7.55 17.90 -2.97
CA SER A 12 -8.21 17.11 -4.03
C SER A 12 -8.35 17.82 -5.37
N HIS A 13 -8.35 19.16 -5.38
CA HIS A 13 -8.50 20.01 -6.55
C HIS A 13 -7.18 20.36 -7.26
N VAL A 14 -6.03 19.90 -6.74
CA VAL A 14 -4.70 20.23 -7.26
C VAL A 14 -3.98 18.95 -7.69
N ASP A 15 -3.58 18.88 -8.96
CA ASP A 15 -2.82 17.75 -9.49
C ASP A 15 -1.33 17.80 -9.09
N PHE A 16 -0.60 16.75 -9.43
CA PHE A 16 0.84 16.63 -9.13
C PHE A 16 1.73 17.61 -9.91
N MET A 17 1.21 18.22 -10.98
CA MET A 17 1.94 19.21 -11.77
C MET A 17 1.91 20.59 -11.10
N LEU A 18 0.79 20.95 -10.49
CA LEU A 18 0.61 22.20 -9.76
C LEU A 18 1.19 22.13 -8.34
N GLN A 19 0.99 21.01 -7.65
CA GLN A 19 1.57 20.76 -6.33
C GLN A 19 2.33 19.43 -6.38
N PRO A 20 3.67 19.46 -6.34
CA PRO A 20 4.50 18.26 -6.39
C PRO A 20 4.11 17.21 -5.34
N LEU A 21 4.40 15.95 -5.66
CA LEU A 21 4.29 14.84 -4.73
C LEU A 21 5.07 15.16 -3.45
N ASN A 22 4.43 14.98 -2.29
CA ASN A 22 5.04 15.22 -0.98
C ASN A 22 4.93 13.99 -0.05
N GLU A 23 5.52 14.10 1.13
CA GLU A 23 5.57 13.02 2.13
C GLU A 23 4.19 12.58 2.63
N VAL A 24 3.19 13.47 2.67
CA VAL A 24 1.83 13.14 3.10
C VAL A 24 1.09 12.39 2.00
N ASP A 25 1.32 12.73 0.73
CA ASP A 25 0.82 11.94 -0.41
C ASP A 25 1.39 10.51 -0.39
N ILE A 26 2.69 10.39 -0.12
CA ILE A 26 3.37 9.10 0.02
C ILE A 26 2.76 8.31 1.19
N ALA A 27 2.56 8.95 2.34
CA ALA A 27 1.93 8.31 3.49
C ALA A 27 0.50 7.82 3.19
N VAL A 28 -0.29 8.55 2.39
CA VAL A 28 -1.61 8.08 1.93
C VAL A 28 -1.50 6.77 1.13
N MET A 29 -0.53 6.67 0.23
CA MET A 29 -0.29 5.42 -0.53
C MET A 29 0.24 4.29 0.35
N VAL A 30 1.10 4.59 1.32
CA VAL A 30 1.55 3.63 2.35
C VAL A 30 0.37 3.06 3.12
N GLU A 31 -0.54 3.91 3.58
CA GLU A 31 -1.75 3.49 4.29
C GLU A 31 -2.63 2.56 3.45
N MET A 32 -2.68 2.74 2.12
CA MET A 32 -3.46 1.84 1.26
C MET A 32 -2.92 0.40 1.24
N VAL A 33 -1.60 0.19 1.35
CA VAL A 33 -0.98 -1.15 1.31
C VAL A 33 -1.33 -1.99 2.55
N TYR A 34 -1.83 -1.36 3.62
CA TYR A 34 -2.37 -2.07 4.78
C TYR A 34 -3.79 -2.60 4.56
N LEU A 35 -4.51 -2.14 3.52
CA LEU A 35 -5.78 -2.75 3.12
C LEU A 35 -5.55 -4.11 2.46
N LYS A 36 -6.63 -4.89 2.32
CA LYS A 36 -6.57 -6.18 1.62
C LYS A 36 -6.55 -5.93 0.11
N LEU A 37 -5.38 -6.08 -0.50
CA LEU A 37 -5.15 -5.85 -1.93
C LEU A 37 -5.11 -7.15 -2.73
N ASP A 38 -4.90 -8.31 -2.09
CA ASP A 38 -4.63 -9.61 -2.75
C ASP A 38 -5.67 -9.98 -3.81
N ASP A 39 -6.95 -9.72 -3.53
CA ASP A 39 -8.06 -10.12 -4.39
C ASP A 39 -8.34 -9.11 -5.53
N TYR A 40 -7.67 -7.94 -5.53
CA TYR A 40 -7.98 -6.82 -6.42
C TYR A 40 -6.79 -6.31 -7.24
N VAL A 41 -5.57 -6.42 -6.70
CA VAL A 41 -4.34 -5.92 -7.33
C VAL A 41 -3.50 -7.10 -7.79
N SER A 42 -3.10 -7.09 -9.07
CA SER A 42 -2.30 -8.17 -9.63
C SER A 42 -0.95 -8.32 -8.94
N HIS A 43 -0.52 -9.56 -8.69
CA HIS A 43 0.84 -9.87 -8.22
C HIS A 43 1.92 -9.66 -9.30
N VAL A 44 1.52 -9.52 -10.58
CA VAL A 44 2.43 -9.31 -11.70
C VAL A 44 2.96 -7.88 -11.66
N ILE A 45 4.28 -7.73 -11.68
CA ILE A 45 4.96 -6.44 -11.77
C ILE A 45 4.92 -5.98 -13.23
N SER A 46 3.81 -5.35 -13.63
CA SER A 46 3.62 -4.77 -14.97
C SER A 46 2.49 -3.75 -14.96
N GLU A 47 2.74 -2.57 -15.53
CA GLU A 47 1.71 -1.54 -15.73
C GLU A 47 0.51 -2.03 -16.54
N THR A 48 0.73 -2.98 -17.46
CA THR A 48 -0.37 -3.59 -18.25
C THR A 48 -1.37 -4.38 -17.40
N LYS A 49 -1.01 -4.70 -16.16
CA LYS A 49 -1.83 -5.41 -15.17
C LYS A 49 -2.29 -4.49 -14.04
N ALA A 50 -2.07 -3.19 -14.17
CA ALA A 50 -2.42 -2.24 -13.13
C ALA A 50 -3.91 -1.96 -13.05
N ILE A 51 -4.34 -1.60 -11.84
CA ILE A 51 -5.68 -1.10 -11.53
C ILE A 51 -5.57 0.31 -10.96
N SER A 52 -6.52 1.18 -11.26
CA SER A 52 -6.52 2.53 -10.67
C SER A 52 -6.95 2.48 -9.20
N VAL A 53 -6.52 3.45 -8.38
CA VAL A 53 -7.01 3.62 -6.99
C VAL A 53 -8.54 3.69 -6.94
N MET A 54 -9.15 4.34 -7.93
CA MET A 54 -10.61 4.42 -8.04
C MET A 54 -11.24 3.05 -8.25
N ASP A 55 -10.75 2.28 -9.22
CA ASP A 55 -11.33 0.98 -9.58
C ASP A 55 -11.09 -0.05 -8.46
N PHE A 56 -9.90 -0.03 -7.84
CA PHE A 56 -9.60 -0.82 -6.65
C PHE A 56 -10.65 -0.56 -5.56
N TYR A 57 -10.84 0.71 -5.18
CA TYR A 57 -11.76 1.05 -4.10
C TYR A 57 -13.22 0.73 -4.47
N GLN A 58 -13.63 0.88 -5.72
CA GLN A 58 -14.97 0.53 -6.17
C GLN A 58 -15.26 -0.97 -6.04
N GLN A 59 -14.27 -1.83 -6.31
CA GLN A 59 -14.40 -3.28 -6.15
C GLN A 59 -14.34 -3.66 -4.66
N PHE A 60 -13.36 -3.13 -3.93
CA PHE A 60 -13.19 -3.36 -2.50
C PHE A 60 -14.43 -2.92 -1.68
N ALA A 61 -15.02 -1.76 -2.01
CA ALA A 61 -16.21 -1.24 -1.32
C ALA A 61 -17.47 -2.12 -1.48
N GLN A 62 -17.50 -3.00 -2.49
CA GLN A 62 -18.61 -3.95 -2.69
C GLN A 62 -18.45 -5.19 -1.81
N ASP A 63 -17.24 -5.52 -1.37
CA ASP A 63 -17.01 -6.64 -0.47
C ASP A 63 -17.28 -6.23 0.98
N LYS A 64 -18.57 -6.29 1.33
CA LYS A 64 -19.05 -5.99 2.67
C LYS A 64 -18.45 -6.90 3.74
N LYS A 65 -17.99 -8.11 3.41
CA LYS A 65 -17.38 -9.00 4.41
C LYS A 65 -15.99 -8.52 4.77
N GLU A 66 -15.17 -8.14 3.81
CA GLU A 66 -13.82 -7.61 4.09
C GLU A 66 -13.84 -6.31 4.89
N ILE A 67 -14.83 -5.46 4.66
CA ILE A 67 -15.00 -4.21 5.41
C ILE A 67 -15.51 -4.47 6.84
N GLN A 68 -16.23 -5.58 7.07
CA GLN A 68 -16.83 -5.96 8.35
C GLN A 68 -15.99 -6.96 9.16
N GLU A 69 -15.07 -7.69 8.52
CA GLU A 69 -14.02 -8.45 9.20
C GLU A 69 -13.08 -7.43 9.85
N GLU A 70 -13.45 -7.01 11.06
CA GLU A 70 -12.65 -6.11 11.89
C GLU A 70 -11.32 -6.80 12.22
N ASN A 71 -10.32 -6.61 11.36
CA ASN A 71 -8.93 -6.57 11.77
C ASN A 71 -8.56 -5.10 11.98
N PRO A 72 -8.87 -4.49 13.15
CA PRO A 72 -8.72 -3.06 13.38
C PRO A 72 -7.28 -2.56 13.18
N PHE A 73 -6.29 -3.45 13.17
CA PHE A 73 -4.90 -3.15 12.87
C PHE A 73 -4.66 -2.87 11.39
N LEU A 74 -5.11 -3.78 10.51
CA LEU A 74 -4.94 -3.66 9.06
C LEU A 74 -6.01 -2.77 8.42
N ILE A 75 -7.26 -2.87 8.85
CA ILE A 75 -8.41 -2.16 8.28
C ILE A 75 -9.03 -1.27 9.36
N SER A 76 -8.39 -0.11 9.60
CA SER A 76 -8.95 0.90 10.49
C SER A 76 -9.99 1.77 9.76
N LYS A 77 -10.94 2.33 10.51
CA LYS A 77 -11.93 3.28 9.96
C LYS A 77 -11.26 4.46 9.25
N GLY A 78 -10.18 5.00 9.81
CA GLY A 78 -9.44 6.11 9.22
C GLY A 78 -8.85 5.74 7.85
N ARG A 79 -8.31 4.54 7.72
CA ARG A 79 -7.74 4.01 6.47
C ARG A 79 -8.81 3.81 5.40
N LEU A 80 -9.96 3.25 5.78
CA LEU A 80 -11.12 3.11 4.89
C LEU A 80 -11.63 4.48 4.39
N GLU A 81 -11.70 5.47 5.29
CA GLU A 81 -12.13 6.82 4.93
C GLU A 81 -11.09 7.55 4.05
N ALA A 82 -9.80 7.34 4.28
CA ALA A 82 -8.72 7.86 3.45
C ALA A 82 -8.73 7.23 2.05
N ALA A 83 -8.84 5.91 1.94
CA ALA A 83 -8.93 5.21 0.66
C ALA A 83 -10.16 5.67 -0.15
N LYS A 84 -11.31 5.83 0.51
CA LYS A 84 -12.51 6.41 -0.10
C LYS A 84 -12.26 7.83 -0.63
N ALA A 85 -11.65 8.68 0.18
CA ALA A 85 -11.36 10.06 -0.20
C ALA A 85 -10.40 10.12 -1.39
N ALA A 86 -9.36 9.29 -1.40
CA ALA A 86 -8.39 9.21 -2.48
C ALA A 86 -9.03 8.71 -3.79
N ALA A 87 -9.86 7.67 -3.73
CA ALA A 87 -10.60 7.17 -4.90
C ALA A 87 -11.53 8.22 -5.54
N GLN A 88 -11.99 9.20 -4.77
CA GLN A 88 -12.85 10.29 -5.24
C GLN A 88 -12.07 11.54 -5.67
N ALA A 89 -10.81 11.68 -5.25
CA ALA A 89 -10.00 12.87 -5.47
C ALA A 89 -9.26 12.77 -6.82
N PRO A 90 -9.42 13.75 -7.74
CA PRO A 90 -8.68 13.83 -9.00
C PRO A 90 -7.18 13.58 -8.87
N ARG A 91 -6.55 14.08 -7.80
CA ARG A 91 -5.13 13.89 -7.51
C ARG A 91 -4.70 12.42 -7.38
N TYR A 92 -5.55 11.53 -6.85
CA TYR A 92 -5.16 10.14 -6.53
C TYR A 92 -5.89 9.08 -7.34
N ARG A 93 -7.11 9.37 -7.82
CA ARG A 93 -8.01 8.39 -8.42
C ARG A 93 -7.42 7.61 -9.59
N ASN A 94 -6.49 8.22 -10.34
CA ASN A 94 -5.86 7.63 -11.53
C ASN A 94 -4.49 7.01 -11.25
N ILE A 95 -3.97 7.12 -10.02
CA ILE A 95 -2.74 6.42 -9.63
C ILE A 95 -2.98 4.93 -9.83
N GLN A 96 -2.02 4.28 -10.50
CA GLN A 96 -2.07 2.88 -10.86
C GLN A 96 -1.38 2.04 -9.78
N ILE A 97 -1.97 0.91 -9.42
CA ILE A 97 -1.43 -0.03 -8.43
C ILE A 97 -1.22 -1.38 -9.13
N PHE A 98 -0.05 -1.98 -8.96
CA PHE A 98 0.27 -3.32 -9.47
C PHE A 98 1.38 -3.99 -8.65
N GLY A 99 1.63 -5.26 -8.96
CA GLY A 99 2.67 -6.05 -8.32
C GLY A 99 2.47 -6.24 -6.82
N PHE A 100 1.23 -6.27 -6.32
CA PHE A 100 1.03 -6.45 -4.88
C PHE A 100 1.45 -7.86 -4.46
N GLN A 101 2.26 -8.00 -3.43
CA GLN A 101 2.68 -9.29 -2.87
C GLN A 101 2.53 -9.22 -1.36
N SER A 102 1.91 -10.22 -0.74
CA SER A 102 1.81 -10.36 0.71
C SER A 102 2.15 -11.81 1.07
N ASP A 103 3.22 -12.00 1.83
CA ASP A 103 3.77 -13.29 2.21
C ASP A 103 3.96 -13.34 3.73
N LEU A 104 3.20 -14.23 4.37
CA LEU A 104 3.31 -14.55 5.79
C LEU A 104 3.81 -15.99 5.92
N ASP A 105 5.08 -16.14 6.30
CA ASP A 105 5.70 -17.45 6.52
C ASP A 105 6.03 -17.65 8.00
N LEU A 106 5.24 -18.52 8.66
CA LEU A 106 5.41 -18.84 10.08
C LEU A 106 6.71 -19.60 10.38
N LYS A 107 7.25 -20.36 9.42
CA LYS A 107 8.46 -21.18 9.63
C LYS A 107 9.72 -20.35 9.47
N LEU A 108 9.72 -19.47 8.49
CA LEU A 108 10.81 -18.52 8.27
C LEU A 108 10.71 -17.27 9.15
N GLU A 109 9.63 -17.16 9.94
CA GLU A 109 9.33 -15.99 10.76
C GLU A 109 9.37 -14.69 9.92
N LYS A 110 8.74 -14.73 8.75
CA LYS A 110 8.78 -13.68 7.74
C LYS A 110 7.40 -13.05 7.58
N GLN A 111 7.36 -11.73 7.65
CA GLN A 111 6.20 -10.95 7.25
C GLN A 111 6.63 -9.92 6.18
N PHE A 112 6.21 -10.17 4.94
CA PHE A 112 6.52 -9.29 3.82
C PHE A 112 5.24 -8.85 3.14
N ALA A 113 5.11 -7.56 2.85
CA ALA A 113 4.20 -7.13 1.81
C ALA A 113 4.72 -5.89 1.07
N ALA A 114 4.44 -5.83 -0.23
CA ALA A 114 4.82 -4.70 -1.07
C ALA A 114 3.84 -4.48 -2.22
N ALA A 115 3.71 -3.23 -2.67
CA ALA A 115 3.01 -2.84 -3.89
C ALA A 115 3.81 -1.77 -4.64
N THR A 116 3.61 -1.69 -5.95
CA THR A 116 4.13 -0.61 -6.77
C THR A 116 2.98 0.29 -7.21
N PHE A 117 3.14 1.58 -6.94
CA PHE A 117 2.27 2.62 -7.45
C PHE A 117 2.96 3.32 -8.61
N TYR A 118 2.21 3.62 -9.67
CA TYR A 118 2.66 4.47 -10.76
C TYR A 118 1.75 5.70 -10.85
N ILE A 119 2.36 6.87 -10.90
CA ILE A 119 1.70 8.18 -11.00
C ILE A 119 1.91 8.69 -12.43
N PRO A 120 0.96 8.47 -13.35
CA PRO A 120 1.15 8.76 -14.76
C PRO A 120 1.40 10.25 -15.03
N GLU A 121 0.77 11.14 -14.25
CA GLU A 121 0.84 12.59 -14.45
C GLU A 121 2.28 13.14 -14.35
N VAL A 122 3.12 12.52 -13.52
CA VAL A 122 4.52 12.94 -13.28
C VAL A 122 5.54 11.84 -13.57
N ASN A 123 5.11 10.76 -14.24
CA ASN A 123 5.95 9.61 -14.60
C ASN A 123 6.81 9.10 -13.42
N THR A 124 6.18 8.91 -12.25
CA THR A 124 6.86 8.50 -11.02
C THR A 124 6.37 7.14 -10.56
N TYR A 125 7.30 6.25 -10.21
CA TYR A 125 7.00 4.99 -9.55
C TYR A 125 7.32 5.10 -8.06
N LEU A 126 6.43 4.57 -7.23
CA LEU A 126 6.61 4.44 -5.80
C LEU A 126 6.51 2.96 -5.42
N VAL A 127 7.61 2.39 -4.97
CA VAL A 127 7.64 1.06 -4.37
C VAL A 127 7.38 1.20 -2.89
N VAL A 128 6.29 0.61 -2.42
CA VAL A 128 5.82 0.70 -1.04
C VAL A 128 5.95 -0.65 -0.37
N PHE A 129 6.62 -0.67 0.78
CA PHE A 129 6.70 -1.85 1.65
C PHE A 129 5.81 -1.65 2.87
N ARG A 130 5.10 -2.70 3.29
CA ARG A 130 4.34 -2.72 4.54
C ARG A 130 5.27 -3.09 5.69
N GLY A 131 5.17 -2.38 6.81
CA GLY A 131 5.85 -2.76 8.04
C GLY A 131 5.26 -4.03 8.68
N THR A 132 5.95 -4.52 9.70
CA THR A 132 5.45 -5.59 10.58
C THR A 132 4.22 -5.12 11.36
N ASP A 133 3.33 -6.06 11.70
CA ASP A 133 2.19 -5.80 12.57
C ASP A 133 2.40 -6.46 13.95
N GLU A 134 1.38 -6.37 14.82
CA GLU A 134 1.46 -6.93 16.18
C GLU A 134 1.42 -8.47 16.23
N THR A 135 1.49 -9.16 15.09
CA THR A 135 1.56 -10.62 15.10
C THR A 135 2.83 -11.10 15.79
N ILE A 136 2.76 -12.29 16.41
CA ILE A 136 3.92 -12.93 17.03
C ILE A 136 5.07 -13.11 16.01
N VAL A 137 4.73 -13.27 14.73
CA VAL A 137 5.72 -13.35 13.65
C VAL A 137 6.41 -12.01 13.42
N GLY A 138 5.67 -10.91 13.31
CA GLY A 138 6.26 -9.58 13.19
C GLY A 138 7.19 -9.24 14.36
N TRP A 139 6.75 -9.51 15.60
CA TRP A 139 7.59 -9.32 16.80
C TRP A 139 8.87 -10.19 16.80
N LYS A 140 8.78 -11.43 16.31
CA LYS A 140 9.94 -12.32 16.19
C LYS A 140 10.92 -11.84 15.13
N GLU A 141 10.42 -11.37 13.99
CA GLU A 141 11.26 -10.80 12.93
C GLU A 141 11.99 -9.54 13.43
N ASP A 142 11.29 -8.67 14.17
CA ASP A 142 11.89 -7.49 14.81
C ASP A 142 12.98 -7.86 15.81
N PHE A 143 12.77 -8.92 16.59
CA PHE A 143 13.80 -9.43 17.50
C PHE A 143 15.00 -10.01 16.73
N ASN A 144 14.75 -10.74 15.65
CA ASN A 144 15.80 -11.33 14.81
C ASN A 144 16.73 -10.25 14.23
N MET A 145 16.21 -9.04 13.91
CA MET A 145 17.04 -7.91 13.46
C MET A 145 18.08 -7.46 14.50
N SER A 146 17.91 -7.76 15.79
CA SER A 146 18.87 -7.39 16.83
C SER A 146 20.17 -8.20 16.78
N HIS A 147 20.15 -9.39 16.16
CA HIS A 147 21.29 -10.31 16.13
C HIS A 147 21.56 -10.95 14.76
N GLN A 148 20.68 -10.79 13.77
CA GLN A 148 20.89 -11.21 12.39
C GLN A 148 21.34 -10.01 11.54
N THR A 149 22.29 -10.23 10.63
CA THR A 149 22.74 -9.20 9.70
C THR A 149 21.66 -8.81 8.68
N GLN A 150 20.78 -9.76 8.33
CA GLN A 150 19.69 -9.57 7.39
C GLN A 150 18.55 -10.50 7.76
N VAL A 151 17.31 -9.99 7.81
CA VAL A 151 16.11 -10.79 8.02
C VAL A 151 15.45 -11.18 6.70
N PRO A 152 14.65 -12.27 6.65
CA PRO A 152 14.02 -12.74 5.42
C PRO A 152 13.18 -11.68 4.68
N ALA A 153 12.45 -10.80 5.37
CA ALA A 153 11.70 -9.74 4.69
C ALA A 153 12.59 -8.71 3.97
N GLN A 154 13.80 -8.45 4.47
CA GLN A 154 14.75 -7.56 3.79
C GLN A 154 15.27 -8.17 2.48
N GLU A 155 15.49 -9.49 2.46
CA GLU A 155 15.84 -10.20 1.22
C GLU A 155 14.66 -10.18 0.23
N ALA A 156 13.45 -10.45 0.69
CA ALA A 156 12.25 -10.34 -0.14
C ALA A 156 12.07 -8.92 -0.71
N ALA A 157 12.34 -7.87 0.08
CA ALA A 157 12.30 -6.49 -0.37
C ALA A 157 13.34 -6.20 -1.47
N ARG A 158 14.56 -6.74 -1.33
CA ARG A 158 15.62 -6.63 -2.34
C ARG A 158 15.21 -7.31 -3.65
N GLU A 159 14.68 -8.53 -3.58
CA GLU A 159 14.20 -9.27 -4.75
C GLU A 159 13.02 -8.58 -5.43
N TYR A 160 12.09 -8.03 -4.65
CA TYR A 160 10.96 -7.28 -5.17
C TYR A 160 11.42 -6.05 -5.94
N LEU A 161 12.28 -5.22 -5.31
CA LEU A 161 12.80 -4.00 -5.94
C LEU A 161 13.58 -4.32 -7.22
N ALA A 162 14.39 -5.38 -7.22
CA ALA A 162 15.12 -5.82 -8.40
C ALA A 162 14.17 -6.14 -9.57
N LYS A 163 13.01 -6.76 -9.32
CA LYS A 163 12.00 -7.04 -10.35
C LYS A 163 11.26 -5.80 -10.86
N VAL A 164 11.12 -4.76 -10.04
CA VAL A 164 10.51 -3.48 -10.46
C VAL A 164 11.47 -2.66 -11.32
N MET A 165 12.78 -2.79 -11.11
CA MET A 165 13.81 -2.01 -11.80
C MET A 165 14.30 -2.61 -13.13
N THR A 166 13.80 -3.77 -13.53
CA THR A 166 14.15 -4.47 -14.78
C THR A 166 13.15 -4.21 -15.89
#